data_AF-A0A1Y6ISZ9-F1
#
_entry.id   AF-A0A1Y6ISZ9-F1
#
_cell.length_a   1.000
_cell.length_b   1.000
_cell.length_c   1.000
_cell.angle_alpha   90.00
_cell.angle_beta   90.00
_cell.angle_gamma   90.00
#
_symmetry.space_group_name_H-M   'P 1'
#
loop_
_entity.id
_entity.type
_entity.pdbx_description
1 polymer ?
#
loop_
_entity_poly.entity_id
_entity_poly.type
_entity_poly.pdbx_seq_one_letter_code
_entity_poly.pdbx_strand_id
1 'polypeptide(L)'
;MKPIKSTVALCLLIGIAGCQSTQNQNSSDSPTNSQAQSYALFTDIQKTYQQWSKTLANAESLEIYSATHYQKLQHDWKEAQDLYREIQTEPSKSTESVSIFSSQTYADKFNQYINTVEQQLHQLQALKEKADHFLTDSIAEMDYLNQIDAKQYDAREYKRVNEMFHTLFEYVAKDELEKAQTKQVEFLNTSRGLEVKIMHLKYVQPLQKKLSVLKREEFNEVAPITYAKASHQIQLVETIAQSNPRDLEAMEKAAQLGQFEIDHLEQVTHMVKQLRSIEDGKFEPTVLEIENKLLAISQAIDNSDYRDQVLREQTNRILASVEALHQSAQQRQESWQAENAKQMQTLAEQQQSNQKLQTALTDAYQKQQSLQDQLSKEQEHVKNLETLVALLKSQQSSPTIAPQPEQNKSETSAQNSSATSETNTESSETENTVPAQ
;
A
#
# COMPACT_ATOMS: atom_id res chain seq x y z
N MET A 1 -3.45 22.75 36.39
CA MET A 1 -2.23 22.01 36.81
C MET A 1 -1.00 22.86 36.47
N LYS A 2 0.22 22.44 36.87
CA LYS A 2 1.42 23.31 36.84
C LYS A 2 1.92 23.59 35.40
N PRO A 3 2.33 24.83 35.05
CA PRO A 3 3.26 25.06 33.97
C PRO A 3 4.68 24.69 34.42
N ILE A 4 5.41 23.91 33.62
CA ILE A 4 6.81 23.58 33.89
C ILE A 4 7.69 24.70 33.34
N LYS A 5 8.47 25.34 34.23
CA LYS A 5 9.55 26.25 33.85
C LYS A 5 10.85 25.46 33.82
N SER A 6 11.46 25.28 32.66
CA SER A 6 12.85 24.83 32.55
C SER A 6 13.77 26.06 32.52
N THR A 7 14.66 26.15 33.50
CA THR A 7 15.57 27.29 33.68
C THR A 7 16.79 27.15 32.77
N VAL A 8 17.16 28.23 32.06
CA VAL A 8 18.44 28.32 31.36
C VAL A 8 19.58 28.43 32.38
N ALA A 9 20.46 27.42 32.42
CA ALA A 9 21.64 27.42 33.29
C ALA A 9 22.82 28.14 32.62
N LEU A 10 22.96 29.45 32.90
CA LEU A 10 24.05 30.29 32.41
C LEU A 10 25.35 30.03 33.20
N CYS A 11 26.21 29.13 32.73
CA CYS A 11 27.54 28.90 33.31
C CYS A 11 28.62 29.79 32.69
N LEU A 12 28.60 31.07 33.06
CA LEU A 12 29.63 32.05 32.73
C LEU A 12 30.83 31.88 33.70
N LEU A 13 31.94 31.29 33.24
CA LEU A 13 33.18 31.17 34.02
C LEU A 13 34.27 32.10 33.46
N ILE A 14 34.38 33.28 34.05
CA ILE A 14 35.45 34.25 33.77
C ILE A 14 36.68 33.86 34.59
N GLY A 15 37.72 33.34 33.93
CA GLY A 15 39.00 32.97 34.52
C GLY A 15 40.14 33.90 34.13
N ILE A 16 40.06 35.19 34.50
CA ILE A 16 41.17 36.13 34.25
C ILE A 16 42.23 35.96 35.35
N ALA A 17 43.26 35.17 35.07
CA ALA A 17 44.49 35.10 35.85
C ALA A 17 45.57 35.96 35.16
N GLY A 18 45.86 37.13 35.72
CA GLY A 18 46.92 38.03 35.26
C GLY A 18 48.25 37.82 36.01
N CYS A 19 49.34 38.27 35.38
CA CYS A 19 50.70 38.39 35.93
C CYS A 19 51.47 37.10 36.24
N GLN A 20 52.47 36.82 35.39
CA GLN A 20 53.84 37.10 35.85
C GLN A 20 54.65 37.80 34.74
N SER A 21 55.62 38.61 35.14
CA SER A 21 56.50 39.37 34.25
C SER A 21 57.57 38.47 33.60
N THR A 22 58.21 38.98 32.54
CA THR A 22 59.34 38.37 31.84
C THR A 22 60.44 37.87 32.79
N GLN A 23 60.80 36.59 32.65
CA GLN A 23 62.08 36.07 33.13
C GLN A 23 62.75 35.31 31.99
N ASN A 24 63.89 35.83 31.54
CA ASN A 24 64.57 35.35 30.35
C ASN A 24 65.45 34.13 30.70
N GLN A 25 64.91 32.92 30.56
CA GLN A 25 65.67 31.67 30.69
C GLN A 25 65.58 30.86 29.39
N ASN A 26 66.76 30.59 28.81
CA ASN A 26 66.95 29.60 27.76
C ASN A 26 66.75 28.20 28.35
N SER A 27 65.49 27.81 28.56
CA SER A 27 65.09 26.44 28.88
C SER A 27 65.01 25.66 27.57
N SER A 28 65.84 24.63 27.40
CA SER A 28 65.90 23.83 26.18
C SER A 28 64.56 23.14 25.89
N ASP A 29 63.93 23.50 24.78
CA ASP A 29 62.74 22.82 24.26
C ASP A 29 63.02 21.32 24.11
N SER A 30 62.34 20.51 24.92
CA SER A 30 62.35 19.07 24.75
C SER A 30 61.39 18.72 23.61
N PRO A 31 61.86 18.10 22.50
CA PRO A 31 61.04 17.89 21.29
C PRO A 31 59.80 17.02 21.55
N THR A 32 59.80 16.25 22.63
CA THR A 32 58.66 15.49 23.15
C THR A 32 57.41 16.36 23.38
N ASN A 33 57.57 17.62 23.78
CA ASN A 33 56.44 18.49 24.16
C ASN A 33 55.72 19.05 22.93
N SER A 34 56.47 19.57 21.94
CA SER A 34 55.91 20.04 20.68
C SER A 34 55.31 18.91 19.85
N GLN A 35 55.94 17.73 19.83
CA GLN A 35 55.41 16.55 19.13
C GLN A 35 54.13 15.99 19.77
N ALA A 36 53.98 16.08 21.09
CA ALA A 36 52.72 15.74 21.76
C ALA A 36 51.60 16.74 21.42
N GLN A 37 51.92 18.04 21.36
CA GLN A 37 50.97 19.10 21.00
C GLN A 37 50.51 19.01 19.54
N SER A 38 51.44 18.77 18.60
CA SER A 38 51.09 18.63 17.18
C SER A 38 50.24 17.39 16.90
N TYR A 39 50.51 16.27 17.59
CA TYR A 39 49.68 15.07 17.51
C TYR A 39 48.26 15.29 18.09
N ALA A 40 48.14 15.99 19.23
CA ALA A 40 46.84 16.34 19.79
C ALA A 40 46.00 17.19 18.83
N LEU A 41 46.60 18.25 18.25
CA LEU A 41 45.97 19.09 17.23
C LEU A 41 45.55 18.27 16.00
N PHE A 42 46.41 17.39 15.49
CA PHE A 42 46.07 16.50 14.38
C PHE A 42 44.84 15.63 14.68
N THR A 43 44.72 15.05 15.89
CA THR A 43 43.56 14.20 16.23
C THR A 43 42.24 14.98 16.29
N ASP A 44 42.25 16.24 16.73
CA ASP A 44 41.03 17.07 16.74
C ASP A 44 40.67 17.61 15.34
N ILE A 45 41.68 17.96 14.54
CA ILE A 45 41.53 18.27 13.10
C ILE A 45 40.95 17.08 12.34
N GLN A 46 41.46 15.87 12.56
CA GLN A 46 40.94 14.63 11.94
C GLN A 46 39.48 14.38 12.32
N LYS A 47 39.13 14.53 13.60
CA LYS A 47 37.75 14.40 14.10
C LYS A 47 36.83 15.44 13.46
N THR A 48 37.27 16.70 13.41
CA THR A 48 36.53 17.82 12.82
C THR A 48 36.31 17.61 11.32
N TYR A 49 37.34 17.17 10.59
CA TYR A 49 37.25 16.78 9.19
C TYR A 49 36.23 15.64 8.97
N GLN A 50 36.28 14.58 9.77
CA GLN A 50 35.33 13.45 9.68
C GLN A 50 33.89 13.83 10.05
N GLN A 51 33.69 14.85 10.88
CA GLN A 51 32.37 15.41 11.17
C GLN A 51 31.85 16.22 9.97
N TRP A 52 32.62 17.21 9.49
CA TRP A 52 32.21 18.07 8.39
C TRP A 52 32.03 17.32 7.06
N SER A 53 32.87 16.31 6.79
CA SER A 53 32.70 15.41 5.64
C SER A 53 31.40 14.60 5.68
N LYS A 54 30.75 14.44 6.85
CA LYS A 54 29.41 13.82 6.97
C LYS A 54 28.31 14.87 6.91
N THR A 55 28.48 16.01 7.58
CA THR A 55 27.54 17.14 7.55
C THR A 55 27.27 17.61 6.13
N LEU A 56 28.32 17.71 5.30
CA LEU A 56 28.22 18.25 3.94
C LEU A 56 27.81 17.21 2.87
N ALA A 57 27.63 15.94 3.23
CA ALA A 57 27.35 14.87 2.27
C ALA A 57 26.07 15.08 1.44
N ASN A 58 25.09 15.83 1.97
CA ASN A 58 23.84 16.18 1.30
C ASN A 58 23.71 17.68 0.99
N ALA A 59 24.79 18.47 1.15
CA ALA A 59 24.73 19.93 1.06
C ALA A 59 24.45 20.47 -0.35
N GLU A 60 24.59 19.65 -1.40
CA GLU A 60 24.20 19.98 -2.78
C GLU A 60 22.72 20.39 -2.89
N SER A 61 21.85 19.80 -2.08
CA SER A 61 20.43 20.19 -1.97
C SER A 61 20.20 21.63 -1.49
N LEU A 62 21.24 22.30 -0.97
CA LEU A 62 21.17 23.69 -0.51
C LEU A 62 21.56 24.71 -1.60
N GLU A 63 22.10 24.29 -2.75
CA GLU A 63 22.58 25.21 -3.80
C GLU A 63 21.48 26.16 -4.30
N ILE A 64 20.26 25.64 -4.49
CA ILE A 64 19.12 26.40 -5.01
C ILE A 64 18.76 27.63 -4.13
N TYR A 65 19.02 27.56 -2.82
CA TYR A 65 18.70 28.64 -1.89
C TYR A 65 19.69 29.81 -1.96
N SER A 66 20.96 29.54 -2.30
CA SER A 66 21.93 30.57 -2.70
C SER A 66 23.18 29.95 -3.32
N ALA A 67 23.29 30.04 -4.65
CA ALA A 67 24.49 29.63 -5.38
C ALA A 67 25.75 30.34 -4.85
N THR A 68 25.65 31.62 -4.44
CA THR A 68 26.79 32.40 -3.90
C THR A 68 27.31 31.83 -2.58
N HIS A 69 26.43 31.53 -1.61
CA HIS A 69 26.86 30.94 -0.34
C HIS A 69 27.32 29.49 -0.52
N TYR A 70 26.69 28.73 -1.41
CA TYR A 70 27.07 27.36 -1.72
C TYR A 70 28.43 27.25 -2.42
N GLN A 71 28.70 28.09 -3.43
CA GLN A 71 30.01 28.16 -4.10
C GLN A 71 31.12 28.54 -3.12
N LYS A 72 30.86 29.48 -2.20
CA LYS A 72 31.82 29.83 -1.16
C LYS A 72 32.04 28.67 -0.17
N LEU A 73 30.98 28.00 0.29
CA LEU A 73 31.06 26.81 1.13
C LEU A 73 31.93 25.73 0.48
N GLN A 74 31.69 25.42 -0.80
CA GLN A 74 32.45 24.43 -1.56
C GLN A 74 33.93 24.83 -1.72
N HIS A 75 34.22 26.12 -1.93
CA HIS A 75 35.60 26.62 -1.99
C HIS A 75 36.32 26.48 -0.65
N ASP A 76 35.76 27.03 0.43
CA ASP A 76 36.37 27.00 1.77
C ASP A 76 36.51 25.56 2.29
N TRP A 77 35.53 24.67 1.99
CA TRP A 77 35.62 23.25 2.31
C TRP A 77 36.73 22.53 1.52
N LYS A 78 36.97 22.90 0.26
CA LYS A 78 38.09 22.37 -0.52
C LYS A 78 39.43 22.82 0.03
N GLU A 79 39.59 24.09 0.37
CA GLU A 79 40.83 24.58 1.00
C GLU A 79 41.10 23.87 2.34
N ALA A 80 40.05 23.57 3.12
CA ALA A 80 40.15 22.75 4.33
C ALA A 80 40.56 21.28 4.04
N GLN A 81 40.06 20.65 2.96
CA GLN A 81 40.50 19.32 2.51
C GLN A 81 41.97 19.30 2.11
N ASP A 82 42.42 20.29 1.32
CA ASP A 82 43.80 20.38 0.84
C ASP A 82 44.78 20.60 1.99
N LEU A 83 44.46 21.47 2.97
CA LEU A 83 45.23 21.59 4.22
C LEU A 83 45.19 20.31 5.07
N TYR A 84 44.03 19.66 5.21
CA TYR A 84 43.91 18.41 5.95
C TYR A 84 44.84 17.32 5.37
N ARG A 85 44.92 17.21 4.04
CA ARG A 85 45.82 16.26 3.37
C ARG A 85 47.29 16.53 3.66
N GLU A 86 47.71 17.79 3.75
CA GLU A 86 49.08 18.14 4.15
C GLU A 86 49.37 17.72 5.61
N ILE A 87 48.48 18.06 6.55
CA ILE A 87 48.64 17.72 7.97
C ILE A 87 48.56 16.19 8.19
N GLN A 88 47.71 15.48 7.44
CA GLN A 88 47.64 14.02 7.47
C GLN A 88 48.93 13.35 6.95
N THR A 89 49.62 14.00 6.02
CA THR A 89 50.92 13.51 5.50
C THR A 89 52.05 13.79 6.50
N GLU A 90 51.98 14.93 7.20
CA GLU A 90 53.02 15.40 8.12
C GLU A 90 52.41 16.10 9.35
N PRO A 91 52.08 15.36 10.43
CA PRO A 91 51.35 15.92 11.57
C PRO A 91 52.04 17.06 12.34
N SER A 92 53.36 17.23 12.18
CA SER A 92 54.11 18.38 12.71
C SER A 92 53.66 19.72 12.09
N LYS A 93 53.19 19.70 10.82
CA LYS A 93 52.67 20.90 10.15
C LYS A 93 51.56 21.60 10.91
N SER A 94 50.77 20.86 11.71
CA SER A 94 49.73 21.41 12.59
C SER A 94 50.18 22.66 13.35
N THR A 95 51.44 22.71 13.79
CA THR A 95 52.05 23.81 14.56
C THR A 95 52.95 24.74 13.75
N GLU A 96 53.18 24.46 12.46
CA GLU A 96 54.01 25.29 11.57
C GLU A 96 53.20 26.46 11.00
N SER A 97 53.86 27.59 10.75
CA SER A 97 53.21 28.76 10.11
C SER A 97 53.01 28.53 8.61
N VAL A 98 51.86 28.92 8.08
CA VAL A 98 51.53 28.80 6.64
C VAL A 98 52.28 29.83 5.78
N SER A 99 52.91 30.84 6.39
CA SER A 99 53.74 31.82 5.67
C SER A 99 54.77 32.49 6.59
N ILE A 100 55.95 32.80 6.05
CA ILE A 100 57.02 33.55 6.73
C ILE A 100 56.60 34.97 7.17
N PHE A 101 55.46 35.47 6.68
CA PHE A 101 54.89 36.77 7.04
C PHE A 101 53.65 36.68 7.95
N SER A 102 53.23 35.48 8.38
CA SER A 102 52.08 35.26 9.25
C SER A 102 52.48 34.55 10.55
N SER A 103 51.73 34.82 11.63
CA SER A 103 51.76 34.03 12.87
C SER A 103 50.69 32.94 12.91
N GLN A 104 50.05 32.62 11.78
CA GLN A 104 48.93 31.67 11.68
C GLN A 104 49.44 30.28 11.31
N THR A 105 49.10 29.26 12.09
CA THR A 105 49.50 27.88 11.83
C THR A 105 48.59 27.19 10.79
N TYR A 106 49.02 26.02 10.27
CA TYR A 106 48.14 25.18 9.45
C TYR A 106 46.85 24.79 10.21
N ALA A 107 46.93 24.53 11.52
CA ALA A 107 45.76 24.25 12.35
C ALA A 107 44.82 25.46 12.43
N ASP A 108 45.36 26.67 12.66
CA ASP A 108 44.56 27.90 12.71
C ASP A 108 43.90 28.19 11.36
N LYS A 109 44.60 27.96 10.24
CA LYS A 109 44.07 28.18 8.89
C LYS A 109 43.00 27.15 8.52
N PHE A 110 43.19 25.88 8.86
CA PHE A 110 42.16 24.84 8.73
C PHE A 110 40.90 25.22 9.52
N ASN A 111 41.05 25.59 10.79
CA ASN A 111 39.95 26.01 11.65
C ASN A 111 39.25 27.29 11.12
N GLN A 112 39.98 28.23 10.53
CA GLN A 112 39.39 29.40 9.88
C GLN A 112 38.48 29.01 8.70
N TYR A 113 38.91 28.08 7.83
CA TYR A 113 38.06 27.60 6.74
C TYR A 113 36.84 26.84 7.26
N ILE A 114 37.01 25.96 8.26
CA ILE A 114 35.88 25.24 8.90
C ILE A 114 34.87 26.23 9.52
N ASN A 115 35.32 27.25 10.24
CA ASN A 115 34.45 28.30 10.78
C ASN A 115 33.71 29.06 9.66
N THR A 116 34.33 29.24 8.50
CA THR A 116 33.72 29.94 7.35
C THR A 116 32.70 29.06 6.63
N VAL A 117 32.97 27.75 6.53
CA VAL A 117 32.05 26.69 6.06
C VAL A 117 30.83 26.60 6.97
N GLU A 118 31.02 26.59 8.30
CA GLU A 118 29.92 26.60 9.28
C GLU A 118 29.04 27.84 9.11
N GLN A 119 29.66 29.02 8.99
CA GLN A 119 28.93 30.26 8.72
C GLN A 119 28.15 30.21 7.40
N GLN A 120 28.72 29.67 6.31
CA GLN A 120 27.99 29.55 5.04
C GLN A 120 26.84 28.54 5.16
N LEU A 121 27.03 27.42 5.87
CA LEU A 121 25.98 26.42 6.08
C LEU A 121 24.82 26.99 6.90
N HIS A 122 25.10 27.72 7.99
CA HIS A 122 24.06 28.36 8.80
C HIS A 122 23.29 29.45 8.02
N GLN A 123 23.96 30.20 7.13
CA GLN A 123 23.27 31.14 6.22
C GLN A 123 22.39 30.39 5.20
N LEU A 124 22.89 29.32 4.59
CA LEU A 124 22.09 28.47 3.68
C LEU A 124 20.88 27.84 4.38
N GLN A 125 21.02 27.41 5.64
CA GLN A 125 19.92 26.87 6.45
C GLN A 125 18.87 27.95 6.77
N ALA A 126 19.29 29.15 7.19
CA ALA A 126 18.37 30.26 7.44
C ALA A 126 17.65 30.73 6.15
N LEU A 127 18.35 30.74 5.00
CA LEU A 127 17.74 30.99 3.70
C LEU A 127 16.78 29.87 3.28
N LYS A 128 17.08 28.61 3.62
CA LYS A 128 16.18 27.47 3.41
C LYS A 128 14.89 27.60 4.21
N GLU A 129 14.97 27.80 5.53
CA GLU A 129 13.77 27.99 6.37
C GLU A 129 12.88 29.13 5.86
N LYS A 130 13.51 30.23 5.42
CA LYS A 130 12.83 31.40 4.86
C LYS A 130 12.18 31.12 3.50
N ALA A 131 12.89 30.49 2.57
CA ALA A 131 12.36 30.17 1.25
C ALA A 131 11.31 29.06 1.31
N ASP A 132 11.50 28.01 2.12
CA ASP A 132 10.48 26.97 2.32
C ASP A 132 9.16 27.58 2.83
N HIS A 133 9.23 28.58 3.71
CA HIS A 133 8.05 29.31 4.22
C HIS A 133 7.38 30.22 3.17
N PHE A 134 8.13 31.05 2.44
CA PHE A 134 7.55 32.00 1.48
C PHE A 134 7.25 31.39 0.10
N LEU A 135 7.95 30.31 -0.29
CA LEU A 135 7.86 29.68 -1.60
C LEU A 135 7.16 28.31 -1.56
N THR A 136 6.47 27.95 -0.48
CA THR A 136 5.77 26.66 -0.29
C THR A 136 4.99 26.23 -1.54
N ASP A 137 4.09 27.08 -2.03
CA ASP A 137 3.26 26.80 -3.21
C ASP A 137 4.12 26.59 -4.47
N SER A 138 5.20 27.37 -4.61
CA SER A 138 6.09 27.30 -5.77
C SER A 138 6.96 26.04 -5.79
N ILE A 139 7.35 25.55 -4.61
CA ILE A 139 8.10 24.30 -4.45
C ILE A 139 7.18 23.13 -4.79
N ALA A 140 5.98 23.07 -4.20
CA ALA A 140 5.00 22.03 -4.49
C ALA A 140 4.55 21.99 -5.96
N GLU A 141 4.43 23.16 -6.60
CA GLU A 141 4.19 23.32 -8.03
C GLU A 141 5.32 22.71 -8.88
N MET A 142 6.58 23.02 -8.56
CA MET A 142 7.74 22.50 -9.28
C MET A 142 7.91 21.00 -9.09
N ASP A 143 7.67 20.48 -7.88
CA ASP A 143 7.66 19.04 -7.58
C ASP A 143 6.58 18.31 -8.38
N TYR A 144 5.39 18.90 -8.54
CA TYR A 144 4.34 18.33 -9.38
C TYR A 144 4.72 18.36 -10.88
N LEU A 145 5.33 19.43 -11.38
CA LEU A 145 5.86 19.46 -12.76
C LEU A 145 6.90 18.36 -13.00
N ASN A 146 7.74 18.07 -12.01
CA ASN A 146 8.68 16.96 -12.05
C ASN A 146 7.95 15.61 -12.08
N GLN A 147 6.92 15.44 -11.24
CA GLN A 147 6.11 14.21 -11.16
C GLN A 147 5.37 13.88 -12.47
N ILE A 148 4.98 14.87 -13.28
CA ILE A 148 4.31 14.67 -14.58
C ILE A 148 5.27 14.60 -15.77
N ASP A 149 6.58 14.46 -15.53
CA ASP A 149 7.65 14.45 -16.55
C ASP A 149 7.60 15.68 -17.50
N ALA A 150 7.25 16.87 -16.97
CA ALA A 150 7.03 18.09 -17.75
C ALA A 150 8.14 18.40 -18.77
N LYS A 151 9.40 18.15 -18.37
CA LYS A 151 10.62 18.29 -19.17
C LYS A 151 10.65 17.40 -20.43
N GLN A 152 9.97 16.26 -20.44
CA GLN A 152 9.87 15.36 -21.60
C GLN A 152 8.88 15.89 -22.64
N TYR A 153 7.75 16.45 -22.19
CA TYR A 153 6.68 16.93 -23.08
C TYR A 153 6.97 18.34 -23.64
N ASP A 154 7.51 19.25 -22.83
CA ASP A 154 7.98 20.55 -23.31
C ASP A 154 9.23 21.04 -22.55
N ALA A 155 10.40 20.59 -23.02
CA ALA A 155 11.69 21.01 -22.50
C ALA A 155 11.96 22.53 -22.61
N ARG A 156 11.26 23.28 -23.48
CA ARG A 156 11.47 24.72 -23.66
C ARG A 156 10.72 25.51 -22.59
N GLU A 157 9.42 25.27 -22.45
CA GLU A 157 8.62 25.95 -21.45
C GLU A 157 9.00 25.49 -20.04
N TYR A 158 9.33 24.20 -19.85
CA TYR A 158 9.89 23.72 -18.58
C TYR A 158 11.18 24.45 -18.20
N LYS A 159 12.10 24.69 -19.15
CA LYS A 159 13.33 25.46 -18.87
C LYS A 159 13.01 26.89 -18.43
N ARG A 160 12.05 27.56 -19.07
CA ARG A 160 11.61 28.91 -18.71
C ARG A 160 10.96 28.95 -17.31
N VAL A 161 10.12 27.97 -16.99
CA VAL A 161 9.51 27.83 -15.65
C VAL A 161 10.57 27.57 -14.58
N ASN A 162 11.53 26.69 -14.87
CA ASN A 162 12.67 26.42 -13.98
C ASN A 162 13.55 27.66 -13.75
N GLU A 163 13.81 28.48 -14.78
CA GLU A 163 14.52 29.76 -14.64
C GLU A 163 13.75 30.75 -13.75
N MET A 164 12.44 30.86 -13.95
CA MET A 164 11.58 31.67 -13.07
C MET A 164 11.61 31.16 -11.62
N PHE A 165 11.57 29.83 -11.40
CA PHE A 165 11.66 29.20 -10.09
C PHE A 165 12.95 29.57 -9.35
N HIS A 166 14.11 29.41 -9.99
CA HIS A 166 15.41 29.78 -9.41
C HIS A 166 15.49 31.29 -9.09
N THR A 167 14.87 32.13 -9.92
CA THR A 167 14.80 33.58 -9.68
C THR A 167 14.01 33.92 -8.39
N LEU A 168 13.06 33.09 -7.94
CA LEU A 168 12.35 33.30 -6.68
C LEU A 168 13.29 33.18 -5.47
N PHE A 169 14.16 32.17 -5.45
CA PHE A 169 15.17 32.00 -4.40
C PHE A 169 16.18 33.14 -4.40
N GLU A 170 16.58 33.65 -5.57
CA GLU A 170 17.41 34.86 -5.66
C GLU A 170 16.79 36.09 -4.97
N TYR A 171 15.46 36.29 -5.06
CA TYR A 171 14.80 37.38 -4.34
C TYR A 171 14.77 37.14 -2.83
N VAL A 172 14.50 35.91 -2.38
CA VAL A 172 14.52 35.58 -0.93
C VAL A 172 15.92 35.75 -0.34
N ALA A 173 16.96 35.36 -1.07
CA ALA A 173 18.37 35.53 -0.69
C ALA A 173 18.82 37.01 -0.63
N LYS A 174 18.15 37.89 -1.37
CA LYS A 174 18.37 39.35 -1.37
C LYS A 174 17.44 40.12 -0.43
N ASP A 175 16.61 39.42 0.35
CA ASP A 175 15.54 39.96 1.21
C ASP A 175 14.44 40.76 0.48
N GLU A 176 14.30 40.56 -0.84
CA GLU A 176 13.34 41.29 -1.68
C GLU A 176 11.95 40.61 -1.68
N LEU A 177 11.38 40.37 -0.50
CA LEU A 177 10.22 39.49 -0.32
C LEU A 177 8.95 39.93 -1.08
N GLU A 178 8.69 41.23 -1.21
CA GLU A 178 7.57 41.75 -2.01
C GLU A 178 7.73 41.42 -3.51
N LYS A 179 8.97 41.43 -4.02
CA LYS A 179 9.27 41.00 -5.40
C LYS A 179 9.16 39.48 -5.53
N ALA A 180 9.63 38.73 -4.53
CA ALA A 180 9.49 37.27 -4.50
C ALA A 180 8.01 36.85 -4.60
N GLN A 181 7.12 37.45 -3.80
CA GLN A 181 5.67 37.21 -3.85
C GLN A 181 5.06 37.63 -5.21
N THR A 182 5.43 38.81 -5.72
CA THR A 182 4.94 39.28 -7.04
C THR A 182 5.35 38.31 -8.17
N LYS A 183 6.60 37.84 -8.16
CA LYS A 183 7.11 36.91 -9.16
C LYS A 183 6.67 35.46 -8.95
N GLN A 184 6.34 35.07 -7.73
CA GLN A 184 5.67 33.80 -7.41
C GLN A 184 4.31 33.72 -8.09
N VAL A 185 3.51 34.80 -8.10
CA VAL A 185 2.23 34.83 -8.84
C VAL A 185 2.46 34.72 -10.36
N GLU A 186 3.48 35.37 -10.94
CA GLU A 186 3.85 35.17 -12.34
C GLU A 186 4.30 33.73 -12.65
N PHE A 187 5.08 33.12 -11.75
CA PHE A 187 5.54 31.74 -11.83
C PHE A 187 4.37 30.75 -11.79
N LEU A 188 3.48 30.83 -10.79
CA LEU A 188 2.36 29.91 -10.62
C LEU A 188 1.40 29.96 -11.83
N ASN A 189 1.08 31.15 -12.33
CA ASN A 189 0.26 31.31 -13.55
C ASN A 189 0.96 30.72 -14.79
N THR A 190 2.28 30.88 -14.89
CA THR A 190 3.07 30.29 -15.98
C THR A 190 3.12 28.77 -15.90
N SER A 191 3.33 28.23 -14.69
CA SER A 191 3.43 26.81 -14.43
C SER A 191 2.11 26.09 -14.70
N ARG A 192 0.98 26.61 -14.21
CA ARG A 192 -0.35 26.10 -14.56
C ARG A 192 -0.61 26.10 -16.08
N GLY A 193 -0.09 27.11 -16.79
CA GLY A 193 -0.12 27.12 -18.26
C GLY A 193 0.67 25.96 -18.91
N LEU A 194 1.79 25.57 -18.29
CA LEU A 194 2.57 24.39 -18.67
C LEU A 194 1.87 23.08 -18.28
N GLU A 195 1.27 22.96 -17.10
CA GLU A 195 0.45 21.80 -16.70
C GLU A 195 -0.64 21.49 -17.73
N VAL A 196 -1.49 22.48 -18.01
CA VAL A 196 -2.61 22.37 -18.97
C VAL A 196 -2.10 21.96 -20.35
N LYS A 197 -0.94 22.49 -20.76
CA LYS A 197 -0.28 22.13 -22.02
C LYS A 197 0.17 20.66 -22.03
N ILE A 198 0.81 20.18 -20.96
CA ILE A 198 1.27 18.78 -20.84
C ILE A 198 0.07 17.83 -20.85
N MET A 199 -0.99 18.16 -20.12
CA MET A 199 -2.23 17.37 -20.09
C MET A 199 -2.91 17.32 -21.46
N HIS A 200 -2.93 18.44 -22.19
CA HIS A 200 -3.39 18.47 -23.58
C HIS A 200 -2.50 17.60 -24.49
N LEU A 201 -1.17 17.71 -24.42
CA LEU A 201 -0.23 16.88 -25.22
C LEU A 201 -0.39 15.38 -24.93
N LYS A 202 -0.64 15.01 -23.67
CA LYS A 202 -0.73 13.61 -23.20
C LYS A 202 -2.09 12.96 -23.51
N TYR A 203 -3.21 13.64 -23.25
CA TYR A 203 -4.56 13.06 -23.33
C TYR A 203 -5.39 13.56 -24.52
N VAL A 204 -5.28 14.84 -24.90
CA VAL A 204 -6.16 15.46 -25.92
C VAL A 204 -5.58 15.31 -27.34
N GLN A 205 -4.31 15.65 -27.53
CA GLN A 205 -3.65 15.64 -28.84
C GLN A 205 -3.68 14.26 -29.54
N PRO A 206 -3.51 13.11 -28.85
CA PRO A 206 -3.60 11.80 -29.52
C PRO A 206 -5.00 11.53 -30.08
N LEU A 207 -6.06 11.91 -29.36
CA LEU A 207 -7.45 11.76 -29.77
C LEU A 207 -7.79 12.71 -30.93
N GLN A 208 -7.39 13.99 -30.84
CA GLN A 208 -7.55 14.96 -31.93
C GLN A 208 -6.83 14.51 -33.21
N LYS A 209 -5.64 13.92 -33.08
CA LYS A 209 -4.86 13.37 -34.20
C LYS A 209 -5.59 12.18 -34.86
N LYS A 210 -6.15 11.25 -34.08
CA LYS A 210 -6.98 10.15 -34.61
C LYS A 210 -8.21 10.69 -35.35
N LEU A 211 -9.00 11.56 -34.71
CA LEU A 211 -10.21 12.11 -35.33
C LEU A 211 -9.91 12.88 -36.62
N SER A 212 -8.77 13.57 -36.69
CA SER A 212 -8.30 14.28 -37.90
C SER A 212 -7.90 13.34 -39.05
N VAL A 213 -7.45 12.12 -38.75
CA VAL A 213 -7.23 11.07 -39.77
C VAL A 213 -8.58 10.59 -40.30
N LEU A 214 -9.52 10.22 -39.42
CA LEU A 214 -10.85 9.75 -39.81
C LEU A 214 -11.65 10.81 -40.60
N LYS A 215 -11.51 12.10 -40.25
CA LYS A 215 -12.09 13.20 -41.03
C LYS A 215 -11.57 13.26 -42.47
N ARG A 216 -10.27 13.02 -42.67
CA ARG A 216 -9.66 12.98 -44.02
C ARG A 216 -10.13 11.77 -44.84
N GLU A 217 -10.64 10.73 -44.18
CA GLU A 217 -11.19 9.52 -44.78
C GLU A 217 -12.74 9.55 -44.84
N GLU A 218 -13.30 10.76 -44.75
CA GLU A 218 -14.72 11.11 -44.91
C GLU A 218 -15.67 10.46 -43.88
N PHE A 219 -15.16 9.99 -42.74
CA PHE A 219 -15.98 9.40 -41.67
C PHE A 219 -17.01 10.41 -41.13
N ASN A 220 -16.73 11.72 -41.22
CA ASN A 220 -17.67 12.77 -40.86
C ASN A 220 -18.83 12.96 -41.86
N GLU A 221 -18.66 12.59 -43.12
CA GLU A 221 -19.73 12.64 -44.14
C GLU A 221 -20.59 11.37 -44.10
N VAL A 222 -19.97 10.23 -43.75
CA VAL A 222 -20.65 8.93 -43.69
C VAL A 222 -21.39 8.71 -42.36
N ALA A 223 -20.81 9.10 -41.23
CA ALA A 223 -21.38 8.93 -39.89
C ALA A 223 -21.42 10.27 -39.10
N PRO A 224 -22.06 11.34 -39.64
CA PRO A 224 -21.98 12.69 -39.08
C PRO A 224 -22.41 12.80 -37.61
N ILE A 225 -23.42 12.03 -37.20
CA ILE A 225 -23.93 12.04 -35.82
C ILE A 225 -22.88 11.46 -34.85
N THR A 226 -22.31 10.30 -35.17
CA THR A 226 -21.27 9.66 -34.34
C THR A 226 -19.98 10.47 -34.37
N TYR A 227 -19.63 11.09 -35.50
CA TYR A 227 -18.47 11.99 -35.60
C TYR A 227 -18.65 13.22 -34.71
N ALA A 228 -19.83 13.85 -34.71
CA ALA A 228 -20.13 14.98 -33.83
C ALA A 228 -20.04 14.57 -32.34
N LYS A 229 -20.52 13.38 -31.98
CA LYS A 229 -20.42 12.84 -30.61
C LYS A 229 -18.96 12.60 -30.19
N ALA A 230 -18.14 11.97 -31.04
CA ALA A 230 -16.71 11.80 -30.79
C ALA A 230 -15.98 13.15 -30.65
N SER A 231 -16.27 14.11 -31.53
CA SER A 231 -15.73 15.47 -31.47
C SER A 231 -16.10 16.20 -30.17
N HIS A 232 -17.35 16.07 -29.71
CA HIS A 232 -17.80 16.63 -28.44
C HIS A 232 -17.12 15.95 -27.25
N GLN A 233 -16.93 14.62 -27.28
CA GLN A 233 -16.26 13.91 -26.20
C GLN A 233 -14.80 14.35 -26.05
N ILE A 234 -14.08 14.58 -27.16
CA ILE A 234 -12.71 15.14 -27.12
C ILE A 234 -12.70 16.57 -26.54
N GLN A 235 -13.70 17.41 -26.87
CA GLN A 235 -13.85 18.75 -26.28
C GLN A 235 -14.12 18.71 -24.77
N LEU A 236 -14.76 17.66 -24.25
CA LEU A 236 -14.88 17.44 -22.81
C LEU A 236 -13.51 17.09 -22.17
N VAL A 237 -12.69 16.22 -22.80
CA VAL A 237 -11.32 15.95 -22.31
C VAL A 237 -10.50 17.24 -22.27
N GLU A 238 -10.61 18.07 -23.30
CA GLU A 238 -9.92 19.35 -23.40
C GLU A 238 -10.41 20.36 -22.34
N THR A 239 -11.71 20.41 -22.08
CA THR A 239 -12.29 21.26 -21.02
C THR A 239 -11.84 20.82 -19.62
N ILE A 240 -11.75 19.50 -19.36
CA ILE A 240 -11.22 18.94 -18.11
C ILE A 240 -9.73 19.29 -17.96
N ALA A 241 -8.93 19.09 -19.00
CA ALA A 241 -7.50 19.42 -19.00
C ALA A 241 -7.22 20.93 -18.78
N GLN A 242 -8.10 21.82 -19.26
CA GLN A 242 -7.99 23.27 -19.03
C GLN A 242 -8.46 23.71 -17.63
N SER A 243 -9.55 23.13 -17.12
CA SER A 243 -10.11 23.52 -15.82
C SER A 243 -9.36 22.89 -14.65
N ASN A 244 -9.23 21.57 -14.66
CA ASN A 244 -8.72 20.73 -13.58
C ASN A 244 -7.54 19.84 -14.07
N PRO A 245 -6.38 20.41 -14.45
CA PRO A 245 -5.25 19.65 -14.99
C PRO A 245 -4.70 18.57 -14.02
N ARG A 246 -4.99 18.67 -12.71
CA ARG A 246 -4.55 17.72 -11.68
C ARG A 246 -5.53 16.57 -11.41
N ASP A 247 -6.75 16.60 -11.97
CA ASP A 247 -7.73 15.53 -11.81
C ASP A 247 -7.46 14.41 -12.83
N LEU A 248 -6.46 13.59 -12.52
CA LEU A 248 -6.00 12.52 -13.40
C LEU A 248 -7.05 11.43 -13.60
N GLU A 249 -7.90 11.15 -12.60
CA GLU A 249 -8.96 10.14 -12.72
C GLU A 249 -10.06 10.61 -13.68
N ALA A 250 -10.58 11.83 -13.50
CA ALA A 250 -11.60 12.36 -14.42
C ALA A 250 -11.04 12.53 -15.83
N MET A 251 -9.78 12.95 -15.97
CA MET A 251 -9.14 13.14 -17.28
C MET A 251 -8.88 11.82 -17.99
N GLU A 252 -8.37 10.79 -17.30
CA GLU A 252 -8.17 9.47 -17.89
C GLU A 252 -9.51 8.83 -18.26
N LYS A 253 -10.52 8.88 -17.39
CA LYS A 253 -11.88 8.40 -17.66
C LYS A 253 -12.50 9.11 -18.87
N ALA A 254 -12.35 10.43 -18.97
CA ALA A 254 -12.83 11.19 -20.11
C ALA A 254 -12.08 10.84 -21.41
N ALA A 255 -10.77 10.59 -21.34
CA ALA A 255 -9.94 10.17 -22.47
C ALA A 255 -10.26 8.73 -22.94
N GLN A 256 -10.53 7.80 -22.00
CA GLN A 256 -11.03 6.46 -22.32
C GLN A 256 -12.39 6.51 -23.03
N LEU A 257 -13.32 7.35 -22.57
CA LEU A 257 -14.58 7.61 -23.26
C LEU A 257 -14.37 8.28 -24.64
N GLY A 258 -13.41 9.20 -24.76
CA GLY A 258 -13.02 9.83 -26.03
C GLY A 258 -12.45 8.82 -27.02
N GLN A 259 -11.67 7.86 -26.56
CA GLN A 259 -11.18 6.75 -27.37
C GLN A 259 -12.32 5.82 -27.80
N PHE A 260 -13.21 5.44 -26.88
CA PHE A 260 -14.38 4.61 -27.18
C PHE A 260 -15.29 5.23 -28.25
N GLU A 261 -15.57 6.54 -28.21
CA GLU A 261 -16.39 7.18 -29.25
C GLU A 261 -15.66 7.28 -30.62
N ILE A 262 -14.32 7.28 -30.65
CA ILE A 262 -13.54 7.14 -31.89
C ILE A 262 -13.68 5.72 -32.44
N ASP A 263 -13.48 4.70 -31.62
CA ASP A 263 -13.58 3.29 -32.05
C ASP A 263 -15.03 2.94 -32.50
N HIS A 264 -16.02 3.53 -31.82
CA HIS A 264 -17.44 3.46 -32.17
C HIS A 264 -17.75 4.22 -33.47
N LEU A 265 -17.14 5.39 -33.71
CA LEU A 265 -17.21 6.09 -35.01
C LEU A 265 -16.65 5.24 -36.14
N GLU A 266 -15.53 4.54 -35.92
CA GLU A 266 -14.95 3.64 -36.91
C GLU A 266 -15.93 2.51 -37.25
N GLN A 267 -16.41 1.78 -36.23
CA GLN A 267 -17.35 0.67 -36.41
C GLN A 267 -18.68 1.09 -37.07
N VAL A 268 -19.27 2.22 -36.66
CA VAL A 268 -20.50 2.74 -37.28
C VAL A 268 -20.24 3.15 -38.73
N THR A 269 -19.09 3.76 -39.03
CA THR A 269 -18.74 4.14 -40.40
C THR A 269 -18.57 2.92 -41.30
N HIS A 270 -17.94 1.84 -40.81
CA HIS A 270 -17.85 0.59 -41.55
C HIS A 270 -19.24 -0.01 -41.82
N MET A 271 -20.12 -0.03 -40.81
CA MET A 271 -21.50 -0.52 -40.98
C MET A 271 -22.30 0.32 -41.99
N VAL A 272 -22.20 1.65 -41.95
CA VAL A 272 -22.88 2.53 -42.91
C VAL A 272 -22.27 2.41 -44.32
N LYS A 273 -20.94 2.23 -44.46
CA LYS A 273 -20.30 1.92 -45.75
C LYS A 273 -20.81 0.58 -46.32
N GLN A 274 -20.98 -0.45 -45.48
CA GLN A 274 -21.57 -1.73 -45.86
C GLN A 274 -23.04 -1.57 -46.28
N LEU A 275 -23.87 -0.91 -45.49
CA LEU A 275 -25.29 -0.66 -45.82
C LEU A 275 -25.45 0.13 -47.13
N ARG A 276 -24.57 1.11 -47.40
CA ARG A 276 -24.53 1.87 -48.66
C ARG A 276 -24.04 1.07 -49.88
N SER A 277 -23.48 -0.13 -49.68
CA SER A 277 -23.04 -1.03 -50.76
C SER A 277 -24.10 -2.07 -51.16
N ILE A 278 -25.22 -2.12 -50.43
CA ILE A 278 -26.37 -2.96 -50.76
C ILE A 278 -27.12 -2.32 -51.93
N GLU A 279 -27.36 -3.08 -53.00
CA GLU A 279 -28.20 -2.63 -54.12
C GLU A 279 -29.67 -2.48 -53.69
N ASP A 280 -30.37 -1.51 -54.28
CA ASP A 280 -31.78 -1.21 -53.97
C ASP A 280 -32.66 -2.48 -54.01
N GLY A 281 -33.34 -2.75 -52.89
CA GLY A 281 -34.20 -3.92 -52.71
C GLY A 281 -33.51 -5.13 -52.05
N LYS A 282 -32.18 -5.19 -51.97
CA LYS A 282 -31.44 -6.31 -51.33
C LYS A 282 -31.23 -6.15 -49.82
N PHE A 283 -32.10 -5.41 -49.13
CA PHE A 283 -31.99 -5.17 -47.68
C PHE A 283 -32.44 -6.35 -46.80
N GLU A 284 -33.30 -7.23 -47.32
CA GLU A 284 -33.83 -8.40 -46.61
C GLU A 284 -32.73 -9.29 -45.99
N PRO A 285 -31.67 -9.73 -46.72
CA PRO A 285 -30.54 -10.44 -46.14
C PRO A 285 -29.89 -9.79 -44.91
N THR A 286 -29.82 -8.46 -44.86
CA THR A 286 -29.23 -7.73 -43.72
C THR A 286 -30.19 -7.65 -42.53
N VAL A 287 -31.49 -7.52 -42.78
CA VAL A 287 -32.52 -7.62 -41.72
C VAL A 287 -32.51 -9.03 -41.12
N LEU A 288 -32.46 -10.06 -41.98
CA LEU A 288 -32.35 -11.47 -41.58
C LEU A 288 -31.02 -11.76 -40.86
N GLU A 289 -29.90 -11.13 -41.24
CA GLU A 289 -28.64 -11.26 -40.49
C GLU A 289 -28.77 -10.71 -39.05
N ILE A 290 -29.41 -9.54 -38.87
CA ILE A 290 -29.63 -8.96 -37.55
C ILE A 290 -30.59 -9.82 -36.73
N GLU A 291 -31.69 -10.27 -37.35
CA GLU A 291 -32.67 -11.16 -36.73
C GLU A 291 -32.06 -12.48 -36.27
N ASN A 292 -31.24 -13.15 -37.10
CA ASN A 292 -30.57 -14.40 -36.71
C ASN A 292 -29.57 -14.18 -35.55
N LYS A 293 -28.95 -13.00 -35.43
CA LYS A 293 -28.13 -12.67 -34.24
C LYS A 293 -29.00 -12.48 -32.99
N LEU A 294 -30.14 -11.80 -33.09
CA LEU A 294 -31.09 -11.66 -31.97
C LEU A 294 -31.66 -13.02 -31.54
N LEU A 295 -32.02 -13.89 -32.49
CA LEU A 295 -32.45 -15.26 -32.24
C LEU A 295 -31.37 -16.08 -31.52
N ALA A 296 -30.12 -16.01 -31.97
CA ALA A 296 -29.02 -16.72 -31.30
C ALA A 296 -28.81 -16.23 -29.86
N ILE A 297 -29.06 -14.94 -29.59
CA ILE A 297 -29.00 -14.36 -28.25
C ILE A 297 -30.19 -14.83 -27.40
N SER A 298 -31.45 -14.74 -27.88
CA SER A 298 -32.62 -15.23 -27.12
C SER A 298 -32.51 -16.72 -26.82
N GLN A 299 -32.08 -17.51 -27.81
CA GLN A 299 -31.90 -18.96 -27.66
C GLN A 299 -30.85 -19.30 -26.59
N ALA A 300 -29.76 -18.53 -26.51
CA ALA A 300 -28.73 -18.71 -25.48
C ALA A 300 -29.14 -18.28 -24.06
N ILE A 301 -30.22 -17.51 -23.91
CA ILE A 301 -30.72 -17.01 -22.62
C ILE A 301 -31.81 -17.93 -22.05
N ASP A 302 -32.86 -18.20 -22.83
CA ASP A 302 -34.06 -18.92 -22.36
C ASP A 302 -34.70 -19.85 -23.42
N ASN A 303 -34.01 -20.07 -24.55
CA ASN A 303 -34.48 -20.86 -25.70
C ASN A 303 -35.73 -20.26 -26.42
N SER A 304 -36.06 -18.97 -26.22
CA SER A 304 -37.16 -18.32 -26.92
C SER A 304 -36.85 -17.96 -28.38
N ASP A 305 -37.91 -17.84 -29.18
CA ASP A 305 -37.94 -17.23 -30.50
C ASP A 305 -38.95 -16.06 -30.48
N TYR A 306 -38.56 -14.91 -31.03
CA TYR A 306 -39.38 -13.68 -31.06
C TYR A 306 -39.52 -13.09 -32.49
N ARG A 307 -39.18 -13.86 -33.54
CA ARG A 307 -39.10 -13.36 -34.93
C ARG A 307 -40.44 -12.96 -35.55
N ASP A 308 -41.55 -13.27 -34.87
CA ASP A 308 -42.89 -12.73 -35.16
C ASP A 308 -43.04 -11.24 -34.79
N GLN A 309 -42.10 -10.68 -34.03
CA GLN A 309 -42.10 -9.30 -33.54
C GLN A 309 -41.08 -8.43 -34.31
N VAL A 310 -41.29 -7.11 -34.35
CA VAL A 310 -40.30 -6.17 -34.91
C VAL A 310 -39.01 -6.15 -34.08
N LEU A 311 -37.84 -5.94 -34.70
CA LEU A 311 -36.51 -6.01 -34.06
C LEU A 311 -36.38 -5.23 -32.72
N ARG A 312 -37.09 -4.10 -32.57
CA ARG A 312 -37.16 -3.35 -31.31
C ARG A 312 -37.79 -4.17 -30.19
N GLU A 313 -38.92 -4.81 -30.45
CA GLU A 313 -39.63 -5.63 -29.47
C GLU A 313 -38.96 -6.99 -29.24
N GLN A 314 -38.28 -7.54 -30.26
CA GLN A 314 -37.34 -8.66 -30.05
C GLN A 314 -36.27 -8.28 -29.01
N THR A 315 -35.66 -7.11 -29.17
CA THR A 315 -34.64 -6.59 -28.24
C THR A 315 -35.20 -6.32 -26.84
N ASN A 316 -36.39 -5.72 -26.73
CA ASN A 316 -37.06 -5.48 -25.45
C ASN A 316 -37.36 -6.78 -24.69
N ARG A 317 -37.80 -7.83 -25.39
CA ARG A 317 -38.06 -9.15 -24.80
C ARG A 317 -36.78 -9.84 -24.34
N ILE A 318 -35.73 -9.80 -25.17
CA ILE A 318 -34.39 -10.30 -24.81
C ILE A 318 -33.88 -9.62 -23.53
N LEU A 319 -34.02 -8.30 -23.42
CA LEU A 319 -33.61 -7.56 -22.21
C LEU A 319 -34.40 -8.01 -20.96
N ALA A 320 -35.72 -8.18 -21.07
CA ALA A 320 -36.54 -8.70 -19.97
C ALA A 320 -36.13 -10.13 -19.55
N SER A 321 -35.77 -10.99 -20.49
CA SER A 321 -35.23 -12.33 -20.19
C SER A 321 -33.84 -12.29 -19.54
N VAL A 322 -32.96 -11.35 -19.92
CA VAL A 322 -31.67 -11.11 -19.22
C VAL A 322 -31.90 -10.62 -17.79
N GLU A 323 -32.83 -9.69 -17.58
CA GLU A 323 -33.17 -9.20 -16.23
C GLU A 323 -33.73 -10.32 -15.35
N ALA A 324 -34.66 -11.14 -15.87
CA ALA A 324 -35.19 -12.31 -15.18
C ALA A 324 -34.10 -13.36 -14.88
N LEU A 325 -33.18 -13.60 -15.83
CA LEU A 325 -32.04 -14.49 -15.63
C LEU A 325 -31.13 -13.97 -14.50
N HIS A 326 -30.79 -12.67 -14.50
CA HIS A 326 -29.96 -12.05 -13.48
C HIS A 326 -30.62 -12.11 -12.09
N GLN A 327 -31.92 -11.80 -12.00
CA GLN A 327 -32.68 -11.93 -10.75
C GLN A 327 -32.69 -13.39 -10.25
N SER A 328 -32.90 -14.38 -11.13
CA SER A 328 -32.86 -15.80 -10.76
C SER A 328 -31.46 -16.27 -10.33
N ALA A 329 -30.39 -15.67 -10.87
CA ALA A 329 -29.01 -15.98 -10.52
C ALA A 329 -28.67 -15.39 -9.15
N GLN A 330 -29.07 -14.14 -8.89
CA GLN A 330 -28.90 -13.49 -7.59
C GLN A 330 -29.70 -14.21 -6.48
N GLN A 331 -30.97 -14.55 -6.71
CA GLN A 331 -31.77 -15.32 -5.75
C GLN A 331 -31.14 -16.69 -5.44
N ARG A 332 -30.60 -17.38 -6.46
CA ARG A 332 -29.84 -18.64 -6.24
C ARG A 332 -28.59 -18.40 -5.40
N GLN A 333 -27.81 -17.36 -5.70
CA GLN A 333 -26.61 -16.99 -4.93
C GLN A 333 -26.93 -16.67 -3.46
N GLU A 334 -27.97 -15.87 -3.20
CA GLU A 334 -28.45 -15.55 -1.86
C GLU A 334 -28.94 -16.80 -1.11
N SER A 335 -29.69 -17.69 -1.78
CA SER A 335 -30.14 -18.95 -1.18
C SER A 335 -28.99 -19.91 -0.83
N TRP A 336 -27.95 -19.97 -1.68
CA TRP A 336 -26.76 -20.78 -1.46
C TRP A 336 -25.90 -20.22 -0.31
N GLN A 337 -25.75 -18.90 -0.22
CA GLN A 337 -25.09 -18.25 0.92
C GLN A 337 -25.84 -18.50 2.23
N ALA A 338 -27.19 -18.41 2.23
CA ALA A 338 -28.01 -18.70 3.40
C ALA A 338 -27.92 -20.17 3.83
N GLU A 339 -27.88 -21.12 2.89
CA GLU A 339 -27.76 -22.55 3.19
C GLU A 339 -26.37 -22.92 3.73
N ASN A 340 -25.30 -22.38 3.13
CA ASN A 340 -23.94 -22.52 3.67
C ASN A 340 -23.81 -21.96 5.09
N ALA A 341 -24.47 -20.84 5.39
CA ALA A 341 -24.47 -20.27 6.73
C ALA A 341 -25.13 -21.19 7.77
N LYS A 342 -26.24 -21.85 7.43
CA LYS A 342 -26.86 -22.88 8.27
C LYS A 342 -25.93 -24.07 8.48
N GLN A 343 -25.34 -24.59 7.40
CA GLN A 343 -24.44 -25.75 7.48
C GLN A 343 -23.22 -25.45 8.36
N MET A 344 -22.65 -24.24 8.26
CA MET A 344 -21.57 -23.78 9.14
C MET A 344 -22.01 -23.69 10.61
N GLN A 345 -23.24 -23.23 10.89
CA GLN A 345 -23.80 -23.25 12.25
C GLN A 345 -23.97 -24.68 12.77
N THR A 346 -24.57 -25.58 12.00
CA THR A 346 -24.76 -26.99 12.39
C THR A 346 -23.42 -27.70 12.64
N LEU A 347 -22.39 -27.42 11.83
CA LEU A 347 -21.04 -27.93 12.06
C LEU A 347 -20.43 -27.39 13.38
N ALA A 348 -20.63 -26.12 13.71
CA ALA A 348 -20.18 -25.55 14.98
C ALA A 348 -20.91 -26.15 16.20
N GLU A 349 -22.23 -26.36 16.09
CA GLU A 349 -23.03 -27.05 17.11
C GLU A 349 -22.59 -28.51 17.30
N GLN A 350 -22.33 -29.22 16.20
CA GLN A 350 -21.83 -30.60 16.23
C GLN A 350 -20.41 -30.69 16.82
N GLN A 351 -19.51 -29.74 16.49
CA GLN A 351 -18.18 -29.63 17.12
C GLN A 351 -18.30 -29.37 18.63
N GLN A 352 -19.18 -28.47 19.07
CA GLN A 352 -19.41 -28.23 20.49
C GLN A 352 -19.99 -29.46 21.20
N SER A 353 -20.85 -30.23 20.54
CA SER A 353 -21.39 -31.50 21.06
C SER A 353 -20.28 -32.56 21.22
N ASN A 354 -19.44 -32.73 20.19
CA ASN A 354 -18.30 -33.64 20.23
C ASN A 354 -17.29 -33.27 21.33
N GLN A 355 -17.02 -31.97 21.54
CA GLN A 355 -16.18 -31.50 22.65
C GLN A 355 -16.79 -31.87 24.01
N LYS A 356 -18.09 -31.63 24.22
CA LYS A 356 -18.79 -32.03 25.47
C LYS A 356 -18.71 -33.54 25.73
N LEU A 357 -18.89 -34.36 24.68
CA LEU A 357 -18.75 -35.81 24.77
C LEU A 357 -17.32 -36.24 25.10
N GLN A 358 -16.31 -35.59 24.52
CA GLN A 358 -14.90 -35.88 24.79
C GLN A 358 -14.49 -35.51 26.23
N THR A 359 -14.99 -34.40 26.77
CA THR A 359 -14.84 -34.06 28.19
C THR A 359 -15.53 -35.09 29.08
N ALA A 360 -16.80 -35.42 28.81
CA ALA A 360 -17.55 -36.38 29.62
C ALA A 360 -16.94 -37.80 29.62
N LEU A 361 -16.34 -38.24 28.50
CA LEU A 361 -15.55 -39.47 28.43
C LEU A 361 -14.28 -39.37 29.29
N THR A 362 -13.58 -38.23 29.26
CA THR A 362 -12.38 -38.00 30.08
C THR A 362 -12.70 -38.04 31.58
N ASP A 363 -13.78 -37.39 31.99
CA ASP A 363 -14.27 -37.39 33.38
C ASP A 363 -14.68 -38.80 33.83
N ALA A 364 -15.33 -39.57 32.94
CA ALA A 364 -15.70 -40.96 33.19
C ALA A 364 -14.47 -41.87 33.37
N TYR A 365 -13.43 -41.69 32.56
CA TYR A 365 -12.15 -42.41 32.70
C TYR A 365 -11.45 -42.07 34.03
N GLN A 366 -11.40 -40.79 34.42
CA GLN A 366 -10.83 -40.38 35.72
C GLN A 366 -11.64 -40.96 36.90
N LYS A 367 -12.96 -41.01 36.79
CA LYS A 367 -13.84 -41.64 37.79
C LYS A 367 -13.62 -43.15 37.86
N GLN A 368 -13.46 -43.85 36.74
CA GLN A 368 -13.13 -45.26 36.72
C GLN A 368 -11.77 -45.54 37.36
N GLN A 369 -10.75 -44.75 37.04
CA GLN A 369 -9.41 -44.91 37.61
C GLN A 369 -9.40 -44.68 39.13
N SER A 370 -10.07 -43.62 39.61
CA SER A 370 -10.16 -43.35 41.05
C SER A 370 -10.99 -44.40 41.82
N LEU A 371 -12.02 -44.99 41.21
CA LEU A 371 -12.72 -46.15 41.77
C LEU A 371 -11.82 -47.40 41.81
N GLN A 372 -10.96 -47.60 40.81
CA GLN A 372 -10.01 -48.72 40.78
C GLN A 372 -8.86 -48.54 41.80
N ASP A 373 -8.43 -47.30 42.05
CA ASP A 373 -7.51 -46.91 43.13
C ASP A 373 -8.14 -47.01 44.54
N GLN A 374 -9.47 -46.94 44.64
CA GLN A 374 -10.20 -47.24 45.88
C GLN A 374 -10.30 -48.75 46.08
N LEU A 375 -10.69 -49.49 45.04
CA LEU A 375 -10.82 -50.94 45.08
C LEU A 375 -9.49 -51.64 45.42
N SER A 376 -8.36 -51.16 44.91
CA SER A 376 -7.04 -51.70 45.26
C SER A 376 -6.69 -51.50 46.74
N LYS A 377 -6.99 -50.32 47.31
CA LYS A 377 -6.81 -50.02 48.74
C LYS A 377 -7.76 -50.85 49.61
N GLU A 378 -8.99 -51.06 49.18
CA GLU A 378 -9.93 -51.97 49.85
C GLU A 378 -9.45 -53.42 49.77
N GLN A 379 -8.89 -53.87 48.65
CA GLN A 379 -8.29 -55.21 48.52
C GLN A 379 -7.05 -55.37 49.42
N GLU A 380 -6.18 -54.36 49.54
CA GLU A 380 -5.08 -54.37 50.51
C GLU A 380 -5.59 -54.42 51.96
N HIS A 381 -6.62 -53.62 52.29
CA HIS A 381 -7.24 -53.61 53.61
C HIS A 381 -7.91 -54.96 53.93
N VAL A 382 -8.65 -55.55 52.98
CA VAL A 382 -9.23 -56.89 53.10
C VAL A 382 -8.13 -57.93 53.28
N LYS A 383 -7.05 -57.90 52.49
CA LYS A 383 -5.91 -58.83 52.65
C LYS A 383 -5.23 -58.71 54.02
N ASN A 384 -5.13 -57.50 54.57
CA ASN A 384 -4.63 -57.27 55.93
C ASN A 384 -5.60 -57.86 56.98
N LEU A 385 -6.91 -57.66 56.80
CA LEU A 385 -7.93 -58.29 57.65
C LEU A 385 -7.96 -59.82 57.50
N GLU A 386 -7.79 -60.38 56.31
CA GLU A 386 -7.69 -61.82 56.07
C GLU A 386 -6.44 -62.41 56.71
N THR A 387 -5.33 -61.66 56.73
CA THR A 387 -4.11 -62.08 57.45
C THR A 387 -4.37 -62.15 58.96
N LEU A 388 -5.11 -61.19 59.54
CA LEU A 388 -5.57 -61.22 60.93
C LEU A 388 -6.59 -62.34 61.18
N VAL A 389 -7.50 -62.61 60.24
CA VAL A 389 -8.49 -63.70 60.35
C VAL A 389 -7.85 -65.06 60.18
N ALA A 390 -6.80 -65.22 59.36
CA ALA A 390 -6.01 -66.46 59.26
C ALA A 390 -5.23 -66.73 60.56
N LEU A 391 -4.67 -65.68 61.17
CA LEU A 391 -4.04 -65.74 62.50
C LEU A 391 -5.02 -66.25 63.57
N LEU A 392 -6.31 -65.90 63.46
CA LEU A 392 -7.38 -66.37 64.34
C LEU A 392 -7.95 -67.75 63.95
N LYS A 393 -8.13 -68.02 62.66
CA LYS A 393 -8.87 -69.19 62.12
C LYS A 393 -7.99 -70.42 61.89
N SER A 394 -6.67 -70.29 61.99
CA SER A 394 -5.73 -71.41 62.21
C SER A 394 -6.08 -72.30 63.43
N GLN A 395 -7.10 -71.92 64.20
CA GLN A 395 -7.65 -72.65 65.34
C GLN A 395 -8.80 -73.65 64.99
N GLN A 396 -9.49 -73.62 63.82
CA GLN A 396 -10.79 -74.35 63.58
C GLN A 396 -11.07 -74.82 62.09
N SER A 397 -11.99 -75.78 61.81
CA SER A 397 -12.00 -76.70 60.60
C SER A 397 -13.26 -76.81 59.63
N SER A 398 -13.68 -78.00 59.07
CA SER A 398 -14.14 -78.23 57.62
C SER A 398 -15.54 -78.95 57.24
N PRO A 399 -16.00 -79.05 55.94
CA PRO A 399 -17.43 -79.26 55.43
C PRO A 399 -17.75 -80.30 54.24
N THR A 400 -18.98 -80.39 53.59
CA THR A 400 -19.39 -80.89 52.18
C THR A 400 -20.96 -80.94 51.84
N ILE A 401 -21.49 -81.14 50.57
CA ILE A 401 -22.86 -80.77 49.98
C ILE A 401 -23.52 -81.65 48.80
N ALA A 402 -24.90 -81.77 48.69
CA ALA A 402 -25.90 -82.03 47.53
C ALA A 402 -25.97 -83.40 46.70
N PRO A 403 -26.75 -83.67 45.55
CA PRO A 403 -27.85 -83.00 44.72
C PRO A 403 -28.99 -83.86 43.95
N GLN A 404 -29.89 -83.21 43.11
CA GLN A 404 -30.59 -83.64 41.80
C GLN A 404 -32.05 -84.34 41.70
N PRO A 405 -32.72 -84.68 40.51
CA PRO A 405 -33.68 -83.85 39.69
C PRO A 405 -34.99 -84.47 38.97
N GLU A 406 -35.77 -83.62 38.22
CA GLU A 406 -36.60 -83.83 36.94
C GLU A 406 -38.14 -84.18 36.76
N GLN A 407 -38.78 -83.47 35.78
CA GLN A 407 -39.94 -83.70 34.81
C GLN A 407 -41.49 -83.84 35.09
N ASN A 408 -42.28 -83.21 34.17
CA ASN A 408 -43.54 -83.62 33.46
C ASN A 408 -44.86 -82.75 33.55
N LYS A 409 -45.95 -83.13 32.84
CA LYS A 409 -46.90 -82.26 32.05
C LYS A 409 -48.43 -82.35 32.38
N SER A 410 -49.13 -81.20 32.42
CA SER A 410 -50.59 -80.94 32.18
C SER A 410 -50.85 -79.40 32.21
N GLU A 411 -51.85 -78.68 31.63
CA GLU A 411 -53.17 -78.93 30.97
C GLU A 411 -54.41 -78.96 31.91
N THR A 412 -55.59 -78.29 31.74
CA THR A 412 -56.10 -77.25 30.77
C THR A 412 -57.45 -76.61 31.28
N SER A 413 -57.84 -75.39 30.81
CA SER A 413 -59.16 -74.68 30.92
C SER A 413 -59.57 -73.99 32.27
N ALA A 414 -60.38 -72.91 32.32
CA ALA A 414 -61.08 -72.11 31.29
C ALA A 414 -61.41 -70.64 31.74
N GLN A 415 -61.50 -69.71 30.76
CA GLN A 415 -62.35 -68.49 30.65
C GLN A 415 -62.42 -67.47 31.82
N ASN A 416 -62.26 -66.17 31.59
CA ASN A 416 -63.23 -65.37 30.81
C ASN A 416 -62.61 -64.18 30.03
N SER A 417 -63.06 -64.02 28.77
CA SER A 417 -63.43 -62.79 28.01
C SER A 417 -63.11 -61.40 28.60
N SER A 418 -62.85 -60.31 27.86
CA SER A 418 -62.75 -60.01 26.41
C SER A 418 -62.45 -58.49 26.28
N ALA A 419 -61.96 -57.89 25.19
CA ALA A 419 -61.43 -58.39 23.91
C ALA A 419 -60.66 -57.25 23.18
N THR A 420 -59.84 -57.62 22.18
CA THR A 420 -59.54 -56.92 20.90
C THR A 420 -59.01 -55.47 20.87
N SER A 421 -58.08 -55.08 19.98
CA SER A 421 -57.18 -55.86 19.09
C SER A 421 -56.20 -54.95 18.34
N GLU A 422 -55.06 -55.54 17.90
CA GLU A 422 -54.36 -55.36 16.59
C GLU A 422 -53.87 -53.93 16.18
N THR A 423 -52.77 -53.72 15.44
CA THR A 423 -51.71 -54.59 14.84
C THR A 423 -50.44 -53.71 14.67
N ASN A 424 -49.19 -54.15 14.81
CA ASN A 424 -48.41 -55.13 14.01
C ASN A 424 -48.34 -54.76 12.50
N THR A 425 -47.20 -54.80 11.79
CA THR A 425 -45.78 -54.98 12.17
C THR A 425 -44.88 -54.36 11.07
N GLU A 426 -43.55 -54.50 11.26
CA GLU A 426 -42.46 -54.57 10.25
C GLU A 426 -42.83 -54.54 8.76
N SER A 427 -42.21 -53.68 7.94
CA SER A 427 -40.78 -53.70 7.51
C SER A 427 -40.43 -54.85 6.56
N SER A 428 -39.98 -54.51 5.34
CA SER A 428 -38.98 -55.28 4.59
C SER A 428 -38.42 -54.44 3.44
N GLU A 429 -37.15 -54.68 3.10
CA GLU A 429 -36.48 -54.12 1.92
C GLU A 429 -36.81 -54.96 0.69
N THR A 430 -36.72 -54.39 -0.52
CA THR A 430 -35.80 -54.92 -1.56
C THR A 430 -35.62 -53.98 -2.76
N GLU A 431 -34.35 -53.70 -3.03
CA GLU A 431 -33.69 -53.60 -4.35
C GLU A 431 -34.52 -53.88 -5.62
N ASN A 432 -34.40 -53.01 -6.63
CA ASN A 432 -34.49 -53.42 -8.03
C ASN A 432 -33.67 -52.51 -8.98
N THR A 433 -33.59 -52.91 -10.25
CA THR A 433 -32.49 -52.65 -11.19
C THR A 433 -32.77 -51.58 -12.25
N VAL A 434 -31.68 -51.12 -12.88
CA VAL A 434 -31.66 -50.20 -14.03
C VAL A 434 -31.50 -50.98 -15.34
N PRO A 435 -32.30 -50.70 -16.38
CA PRO A 435 -31.93 -50.91 -17.78
C PRO A 435 -31.54 -49.58 -18.46
N ALA A 436 -30.69 -49.64 -19.48
CA ALA A 436 -30.22 -48.46 -20.23
C ALA A 436 -30.89 -48.32 -21.60
N GLN A 437 -31.15 -47.07 -22.00
CA GLN A 437 -31.02 -46.58 -23.37
C GLN A 437 -30.75 -45.06 -23.37
#